data_AF-A0A7R9HCN3-F1
#
_entry.id   AF-A0A7R9HCN3-F1
#
_cell.length_a   1.000
_cell.length_b   1.000
_cell.length_c   1.000
_cell.angle_alpha   90.00
_cell.angle_beta   90.00
_cell.angle_gamma   90.00
#
_symmetry.space_group_name_H-M   'P 1'
#
loop_
_entity.id
_entity.type
_entity.pdbx_description
1 polymer ?
#
loop_
_entity_poly.entity_id
_entity_poly.type
_entity_poly.pdbx_seq_one_letter_code
_entity_poly.pdbx_strand_id
1 'polypeptide(L)'
;SREHGQNTSDELRSRDFRRELEDREREKDKSSGRDRRVLDSRESSSHKRPKIDQVPAASLDADDPLDEEDSEDGDSDDDTAELLAELQRIKKERALDQAKRESEKRQEEERIRMENILSGNPLLNYASQLPKGDLKVKRRWDDDVVFKNCARSEPEKKKDQFINDSLRSEFHRKFMEKYVK
;
A
#
# COMPACT_ATOMS: atom_id res chain seq x y z
N SER A 1 28.16 50.53 -9.49
CA SER A 1 27.43 50.33 -10.76
C SER A 1 26.90 48.91 -10.81
N ARG A 2 25.80 48.65 -11.53
CA ARG A 2 25.33 47.28 -11.75
C ARG A 2 26.37 46.53 -12.60
N GLU A 3 26.66 45.29 -12.25
CA GLU A 3 27.56 44.43 -13.04
C GLU A 3 26.82 43.79 -14.22
N HIS A 4 27.58 43.31 -15.21
CA HIS A 4 27.02 42.59 -16.36
C HIS A 4 26.14 41.43 -15.90
N GLY A 5 24.93 41.33 -16.44
CA GLY A 5 23.91 40.36 -16.03
C GLY A 5 23.02 40.79 -14.86
N GLN A 6 23.26 41.94 -14.23
CA GLN A 6 22.40 42.52 -13.18
C GLN A 6 21.44 43.60 -13.70
N ASN A 7 21.05 43.53 -14.98
CA ASN A 7 20.27 44.54 -15.67
C ASN A 7 21.02 45.89 -15.69
N THR A 8 22.18 45.91 -16.34
CA THR A 8 22.92 47.15 -16.61
C THR A 8 22.12 48.07 -17.54
N SER A 9 22.47 49.35 -17.61
CA SER A 9 21.76 50.31 -18.47
C SER A 9 21.80 49.93 -19.95
N ASP A 10 22.90 49.34 -20.42
CA ASP A 10 23.09 48.94 -21.81
C ASP A 10 22.29 47.66 -22.14
N GLU A 11 22.21 46.72 -21.20
CA GLU A 11 21.33 45.55 -21.30
C GLU A 11 19.86 45.94 -21.36
N LEU A 12 19.43 46.92 -20.54
CA LEU A 12 18.04 47.36 -20.51
C LEU A 12 17.63 48.10 -21.80
N ARG A 13 18.56 48.82 -22.46
CA ARG A 13 18.28 49.56 -23.70
C ARG A 13 18.10 48.65 -24.92
N SER A 14 18.78 47.52 -24.95
CA SER A 14 18.76 46.57 -26.07
C SER A 14 17.66 45.50 -25.95
N ARG A 15 16.94 45.46 -24.82
CA ARG A 15 15.98 44.40 -24.50
C ARG A 15 14.56 44.78 -24.87
N ASP A 16 13.84 43.84 -25.48
CA ASP A 16 12.41 43.96 -25.75
C ASP A 16 11.58 43.35 -24.60
N PHE A 17 11.21 44.21 -23.65
CA PHE A 17 10.42 43.79 -22.48
C PHE A 17 9.02 43.31 -22.83
N ARG A 18 8.45 43.76 -23.96
CA ARG A 18 7.07 43.40 -24.31
C ARG A 18 6.99 41.93 -24.66
N ARG A 19 7.88 41.48 -25.55
CA ARG A 19 7.95 40.08 -25.98
C ARG A 19 8.30 39.16 -24.82
N GLU A 20 9.27 39.53 -23.99
CA GLU A 20 9.67 38.69 -22.86
C GLU A 20 8.56 38.57 -21.80
N LEU A 21 7.85 39.65 -21.50
CA LEU A 21 6.71 39.59 -20.57
C LEU A 21 5.61 38.68 -21.10
N GLU A 22 5.31 38.76 -22.41
CA GLU A 22 4.30 37.92 -23.04
C GLU A 22 4.68 36.43 -23.01
N ASP A 23 5.95 36.09 -23.29
CA ASP A 23 6.45 34.72 -23.20
C ASP A 23 6.36 34.19 -21.76
N ARG A 24 6.73 35.01 -20.77
CA ARG A 24 6.68 34.64 -19.35
C ARG A 24 5.24 34.50 -18.81
N GLU A 25 4.32 35.34 -19.26
CA GLU A 25 2.88 35.20 -18.95
C GLU A 25 2.32 33.90 -19.54
N ARG A 26 2.65 33.59 -20.80
CA ARG A 26 2.26 32.33 -21.45
C ARG A 26 2.77 31.09 -20.69
N GLU A 27 3.98 31.12 -20.15
CA GLU A 27 4.51 30.04 -19.31
C GLU A 27 3.78 29.93 -17.96
N LYS A 28 3.47 31.08 -17.33
CA LYS A 28 2.72 31.14 -16.07
C LYS A 28 1.29 30.62 -16.23
N ASP A 29 0.63 30.89 -17.35
CA ASP A 29 -0.71 30.37 -17.61
C ASP A 29 -0.72 28.86 -17.86
N LYS A 30 0.29 28.34 -18.55
CA LYS A 30 0.47 26.88 -18.74
C LYS A 30 0.70 26.15 -17.41
N SER A 31 1.49 26.73 -16.51
CA SER A 31 1.79 26.15 -15.19
C SER A 31 0.62 26.30 -14.22
N SER A 32 -0.01 27.47 -14.13
CA SER A 32 -1.18 27.70 -13.27
C SER A 32 -2.42 26.90 -13.72
N GLY A 33 -2.61 26.70 -15.02
CA GLY A 33 -3.66 25.84 -15.55
C GLY A 33 -3.48 24.35 -15.26
N ARG A 34 -2.25 23.91 -14.96
CA ARG A 34 -1.95 22.54 -14.50
C ARG A 34 -2.22 22.38 -13.00
N ASP A 35 -1.87 23.41 -12.21
CA ASP A 35 -2.09 23.43 -10.76
C ASP A 35 -3.59 23.52 -10.39
N ARG A 36 -4.37 24.35 -11.11
CA ARG A 36 -5.83 24.42 -10.92
C ARG A 36 -6.55 23.09 -11.16
N ARG A 37 -6.09 22.26 -12.10
CA ARG A 37 -6.65 20.92 -12.37
C ARG A 37 -6.30 19.91 -11.28
N VAL A 38 -5.13 20.06 -10.64
CA VAL A 38 -4.70 19.20 -9.53
C VAL A 38 -5.47 19.54 -8.25
N LEU A 39 -5.77 20.82 -8.00
CA LEU A 39 -6.58 21.24 -6.85
C LEU A 39 -8.02 20.68 -6.94
N ASP A 40 -8.61 20.68 -8.13
CA ASP A 40 -9.95 20.11 -8.40
C ASP A 40 -9.96 18.56 -8.36
N SER A 41 -8.89 17.91 -8.84
CA SER A 41 -8.76 16.45 -8.78
C SER A 41 -8.51 15.89 -7.37
N ARG A 42 -7.93 16.67 -6.45
CA ARG A 42 -7.72 16.25 -5.05
C ARG A 42 -8.99 16.26 -4.21
N GLU A 43 -10.04 16.93 -4.67
CA GLU A 43 -11.36 16.96 -4.00
C GLU A 43 -12.18 15.68 -4.31
N SER A 44 -11.85 14.94 -5.37
CA SER A 44 -12.60 13.73 -5.80
C SER A 44 -11.93 12.38 -5.52
N SER A 45 -10.67 12.34 -5.09
CA SER A 45 -9.91 11.08 -4.98
C SER A 45 -9.41 10.70 -3.57
N SER A 46 -10.13 11.08 -2.51
CA SER A 46 -9.73 10.82 -1.11
C SER A 46 -10.17 9.45 -0.56
N HIS A 47 -10.26 8.39 -1.38
CA HIS A 47 -10.58 7.05 -0.86
C HIS A 47 -9.64 5.97 -1.42
N LYS A 48 -8.85 5.41 -0.49
CA LYS A 48 -8.15 4.12 -0.51
C LYS A 48 -6.79 4.07 -1.23
N ARG A 49 -5.70 4.12 -0.45
CA ARG A 49 -4.47 3.38 -0.76
C ARG A 49 -4.33 2.27 0.29
N PRO A 50 -4.28 0.98 -0.09
CA PRO A 50 -4.00 -0.09 0.85
C PRO A 50 -2.52 -0.02 1.23
N LYS A 51 -2.27 -0.21 2.54
CA LYS A 51 -0.96 -0.28 3.16
C LYS A 51 -0.29 -1.55 2.62
N ILE A 52 0.80 -1.38 1.86
CA ILE A 52 1.60 -2.49 1.33
C ILE A 52 2.17 -3.26 2.52
N ASP A 53 1.89 -4.55 2.54
CA ASP A 53 2.21 -5.47 3.61
C ASP A 53 3.72 -5.72 3.66
N GLN A 54 4.23 -5.83 4.88
CA GLN A 54 5.64 -6.01 5.20
C GLN A 54 5.96 -7.50 5.07
N VAL A 55 6.73 -7.89 4.06
CA VAL A 55 7.20 -9.28 3.91
C VAL A 55 8.27 -9.56 4.97
N PRO A 56 8.12 -10.56 5.87
CA PRO A 56 9.21 -10.93 6.76
C PRO A 56 10.22 -11.78 5.99
N ALA A 57 11.45 -11.26 5.90
CA ALA A 57 12.61 -12.01 5.45
C ALA A 57 13.02 -13.04 6.52
N ALA A 58 12.53 -14.27 6.41
CA ALA A 58 13.08 -15.43 7.13
C ALA A 58 12.51 -16.74 6.57
N SER A 59 13.15 -17.29 5.55
CA SER A 59 13.22 -18.73 5.27
C SER A 59 14.46 -18.97 4.42
N LEU A 60 15.62 -18.78 5.07
CA LEU A 60 16.89 -19.36 4.64
C LEU A 60 16.91 -20.80 5.17
N ASP A 61 16.97 -21.77 4.25
CA ASP A 61 17.31 -23.18 4.48
C ASP A 61 17.77 -23.69 3.10
N ALA A 62 19.06 -23.66 2.72
CA ALA A 62 20.25 -24.33 3.25
C ALA A 62 20.16 -25.88 3.17
N ASP A 63 20.30 -26.42 1.96
CA ASP A 63 21.18 -27.57 1.65
C ASP A 63 21.00 -27.97 0.18
N ASP A 64 21.99 -27.64 -0.67
CA ASP A 64 22.15 -28.22 -2.01
C ASP A 64 23.35 -29.18 -1.95
N PRO A 65 23.15 -30.50 -2.09
CA PRO A 65 24.23 -31.47 -1.96
C PRO A 65 25.17 -31.38 -3.16
N LEU A 66 26.45 -31.14 -2.87
CA LEU A 66 27.56 -31.26 -3.81
C LEU A 66 27.62 -32.70 -4.31
N ASP A 67 27.42 -32.91 -5.61
CA ASP A 67 27.73 -34.17 -6.28
C ASP A 67 29.21 -34.10 -6.69
N GLU A 68 30.04 -34.86 -5.96
CA GLU A 68 31.45 -35.05 -6.27
C GLU A 68 31.57 -35.92 -7.52
N GLU A 69 32.28 -35.38 -8.52
CA GLU A 69 32.66 -36.05 -9.76
C GLU A 69 33.66 -37.18 -9.44
N ASP A 70 33.17 -38.40 -9.26
CA ASP A 70 34.01 -39.59 -9.10
C ASP A 70 34.35 -40.16 -10.50
N SER A 71 35.63 -40.03 -10.84
CA SER A 71 36.22 -40.53 -12.08
C SER A 71 36.64 -41.99 -11.93
N GLU A 72 36.32 -42.77 -12.97
CA GLU A 72 36.61 -44.18 -13.22
C GLU A 72 37.95 -44.71 -12.67
N ASP A 73 37.88 -45.77 -11.85
CA ASP A 73 38.92 -46.80 -11.79
C ASP A 73 38.29 -48.18 -12.01
N GLY A 74 38.87 -48.94 -12.94
CA GLY A 74 38.33 -50.20 -13.42
C GLY A 74 38.90 -51.40 -12.67
N ASP A 75 38.02 -52.30 -12.22
CA ASP A 75 38.32 -53.73 -12.18
C ASP A 75 37.02 -54.54 -12.19
N SER A 76 37.12 -55.73 -12.78
CA SER A 76 36.08 -56.73 -12.99
C SER A 76 35.21 -57.01 -11.77
N ASP A 77 33.88 -57.04 -11.95
CA ASP A 77 33.04 -58.21 -11.66
C ASP A 77 31.56 -57.92 -11.98
N ASP A 78 30.98 -58.74 -12.85
CA ASP A 78 29.57 -58.76 -13.32
C ASP A 78 28.55 -58.68 -12.16
N ASP A 79 28.95 -59.15 -10.97
CA ASP A 79 28.16 -59.13 -9.73
C ASP A 79 27.93 -57.72 -9.14
N THR A 80 28.78 -56.73 -9.46
CA THR A 80 28.67 -55.34 -8.91
C THR A 80 27.62 -54.50 -9.65
N ALA A 81 27.50 -54.68 -10.97
CA ALA A 81 26.53 -53.96 -11.80
C ALA A 81 25.09 -54.39 -11.46
N GLU A 82 24.88 -55.68 -11.21
CA GLU A 82 23.57 -56.22 -10.83
C GLU A 82 23.14 -55.70 -9.44
N LEU A 83 24.09 -55.61 -8.50
CA LEU A 83 23.85 -55.05 -7.16
C LEU A 83 23.50 -53.55 -7.20
N LEU A 84 24.15 -52.76 -8.06
CA LEU A 84 23.84 -51.34 -8.24
C LEU A 84 22.46 -51.11 -8.87
N ALA A 85 22.04 -51.96 -9.81
CA ALA A 85 20.70 -51.91 -10.40
C ALA A 85 19.61 -52.23 -9.37
N GLU A 86 19.83 -53.23 -8.51
CA GLU A 86 18.92 -53.58 -7.41
C GLU A 86 18.85 -52.44 -6.38
N LEU A 87 19.98 -51.82 -6.03
CA LEU A 87 20.00 -50.64 -5.15
C LEU A 87 19.25 -49.44 -5.73
N GLN A 88 19.40 -49.17 -7.04
CA GLN A 88 18.65 -48.11 -7.72
C GLN A 88 17.15 -48.39 -7.73
N ARG A 89 16.75 -49.65 -7.92
CA ARG A 89 15.36 -50.09 -7.83
C ARG A 89 14.80 -49.89 -6.42
N ILE A 90 15.52 -50.30 -5.38
CA ILE A 90 15.16 -50.09 -3.97
C ILE A 90 15.08 -48.60 -3.64
N LYS A 91 16.02 -47.78 -4.12
CA LYS A 91 16.05 -46.33 -3.90
C LYS A 91 14.86 -45.65 -4.57
N LYS A 92 14.50 -46.05 -5.79
CA LYS A 92 13.33 -45.53 -6.52
C LYS A 92 12.02 -45.95 -5.85
N GLU A 93 11.92 -47.20 -5.39
CA GLU A 93 10.75 -47.69 -4.67
C GLU A 93 10.55 -46.95 -3.34
N ARG A 94 11.61 -46.77 -2.55
CA ARG A 94 11.56 -45.98 -1.31
C ARG A 94 11.22 -44.52 -1.57
N ALA A 95 11.79 -43.90 -2.61
CA ALA A 95 11.48 -42.51 -2.95
C ALA A 95 10.00 -42.33 -3.32
N LEU A 96 9.41 -43.29 -4.04
CA LEU A 96 7.98 -43.26 -4.39
C LEU A 96 7.08 -43.47 -3.18
N ASP A 97 7.42 -44.41 -2.29
CA ASP A 97 6.64 -44.65 -1.06
C ASP A 97 6.73 -43.45 -0.10
N GLN A 98 7.92 -42.86 0.04
CA GLN A 98 8.13 -41.65 0.84
C GLN A 98 7.36 -40.45 0.26
N ALA A 99 7.40 -40.24 -1.05
CA ALA A 99 6.64 -39.17 -1.71
C ALA A 99 5.13 -39.34 -1.54
N LYS A 100 4.63 -40.59 -1.62
CA LYS A 100 3.22 -40.89 -1.38
C LYS A 100 2.83 -40.60 0.07
N ARG A 101 3.63 -41.05 1.04
CA ARG A 101 3.39 -40.82 2.47
C ARG A 101 3.45 -39.34 2.85
N GLU A 102 4.36 -38.58 2.24
CA GLU A 102 4.47 -37.14 2.45
C GLU A 102 3.26 -36.39 1.87
N SER A 103 2.78 -36.79 0.69
CA SER A 103 1.58 -36.20 0.08
C SER A 103 0.32 -36.44 0.90
N GLU A 104 0.20 -37.60 1.55
CA GLU A 104 -0.92 -37.95 2.43
C GLU A 104 -0.84 -37.16 3.75
N LYS A 105 0.35 -37.10 4.36
CA LYS A 105 0.59 -36.31 5.57
C LYS A 105 0.29 -34.82 5.37
N ARG A 106 0.69 -34.26 4.23
CA ARG A 106 0.40 -32.86 3.86
C ARG A 106 -1.09 -32.59 3.73
N GLN A 107 -1.86 -33.53 3.16
CA GLN A 107 -3.31 -33.42 3.06
C GLN A 107 -3.99 -33.47 4.43
N GLU A 108 -3.50 -34.33 5.33
CA GLU A 108 -4.03 -34.42 6.70
C GLU A 108 -3.71 -33.16 7.52
N GLU A 109 -2.50 -32.63 7.41
CA GLU A 109 -2.10 -31.36 8.02
C GLU A 109 -2.93 -30.18 7.48
N GLU A 110 -3.21 -30.14 6.17
CA GLU A 110 -4.10 -29.14 5.58
C GLU A 110 -5.54 -29.28 6.06
N ARG A 111 -6.04 -30.51 6.23
CA ARG A 111 -7.37 -30.76 6.80
C ARG A 111 -7.49 -30.26 8.23
N ILE A 112 -6.53 -30.60 9.09
CA ILE A 112 -6.50 -30.14 10.48
C ILE A 112 -6.38 -28.62 10.54
N ARG A 113 -5.57 -28.02 9.66
CA ARG A 113 -5.44 -26.56 9.55
C ARG A 113 -6.76 -25.90 9.16
N MET A 114 -7.47 -26.45 8.19
CA MET A 114 -8.78 -25.94 7.78
C MET A 114 -9.82 -26.10 8.90
N GLU A 115 -9.84 -27.24 9.60
CA GLU A 115 -10.74 -27.47 10.73
C GLU A 115 -10.47 -26.50 11.88
N ASN A 116 -9.21 -26.22 12.21
CA ASN A 116 -8.83 -25.24 13.23
C ASN A 116 -9.16 -23.80 12.83
N ILE A 117 -9.00 -23.43 11.56
CA ILE A 117 -9.40 -22.09 11.07
C ILE A 117 -10.92 -21.94 11.15
N LEU A 118 -11.66 -23.00 10.82
CA LEU A 118 -13.12 -22.98 10.82
C LEU A 118 -13.71 -23.00 12.24
N SER A 119 -13.14 -23.80 13.14
CA SER A 119 -13.61 -23.96 14.53
C SER A 119 -13.01 -22.98 15.53
N GLY A 120 -11.84 -22.42 15.24
CA GLY A 120 -11.12 -21.49 16.11
C GLY A 120 -11.67 -20.06 16.08
N ASN A 121 -12.62 -19.75 15.20
CA ASN A 121 -13.27 -18.44 15.17
C ASN A 121 -14.52 -18.42 16.04
N PRO A 122 -14.46 -17.81 17.24
CA PRO A 122 -15.62 -17.73 18.13
C PRO A 122 -16.79 -16.97 17.50
N LEU A 123 -16.59 -16.07 16.53
CA LEU A 123 -17.71 -15.38 15.87
C LEU A 123 -18.56 -16.32 15.00
N LEU A 124 -17.96 -17.36 14.41
CA LEU A 124 -18.65 -18.32 13.55
C LEU A 124 -19.47 -19.34 14.37
N ASN A 125 -18.94 -19.78 15.51
CA ASN A 125 -19.64 -20.75 16.38
C ASN A 125 -20.83 -20.12 17.11
N TYR A 126 -20.79 -18.83 17.42
CA TYR A 126 -21.92 -18.13 18.03
C TYR A 126 -23.03 -17.84 17.01
N ALA A 127 -22.69 -17.65 15.73
CA ALA A 127 -23.66 -17.45 14.65
C ALA A 127 -24.48 -18.72 14.33
N SER A 128 -23.94 -19.92 14.59
CA SER A 128 -24.64 -21.19 14.37
C SER A 128 -25.45 -21.68 15.57
N GLN A 129 -25.11 -21.25 16.80
CA GLN A 129 -25.81 -21.66 18.03
C GLN A 129 -26.84 -20.65 18.56
N LEU A 130 -26.82 -19.39 18.13
CA LEU A 130 -27.95 -18.50 18.40
C LEU A 130 -29.12 -18.88 17.47
N PRO A 131 -30.38 -18.99 17.97
CA PRO A 131 -31.52 -18.92 17.07
C PRO A 131 -31.36 -17.64 16.25
N LYS A 132 -31.85 -17.63 14.99
CA LYS A 132 -31.83 -16.49 14.05
C LYS A 132 -32.57 -15.24 14.56
N GLY A 133 -32.38 -14.86 15.82
CA GLY A 133 -32.79 -13.62 16.43
C GLY A 133 -31.86 -12.55 15.88
N ASP A 134 -32.45 -11.62 15.15
CA ASP A 134 -31.80 -10.44 14.62
C ASP A 134 -30.87 -9.78 15.67
N LEU A 135 -29.54 -9.92 15.53
CA LEU A 135 -28.54 -9.06 16.19
C LEU A 135 -28.55 -7.64 15.60
N LYS A 136 -29.70 -7.18 15.12
CA LYS A 136 -29.90 -5.81 14.66
C LYS A 136 -29.91 -4.95 15.91
N VAL A 137 -28.94 -4.03 16.00
CA VAL A 137 -28.87 -3.00 17.04
C VAL A 137 -30.23 -2.31 17.11
N LYS A 138 -31.00 -2.64 18.15
CA LYS A 138 -32.42 -2.25 18.29
C LYS A 138 -32.60 -0.77 18.58
N ARG A 139 -31.57 -0.16 19.16
CA ARG A 139 -31.44 1.28 19.35
C ARG A 139 -29.97 1.65 19.40
N ARG A 140 -29.60 2.67 18.63
CA ARG A 140 -28.22 3.15 18.52
C ARG A 140 -27.97 4.21 19.61
N TRP A 141 -26.74 4.29 20.12
CA TRP A 141 -26.39 5.14 21.27
C TRP A 141 -26.63 6.63 21.01
N ASP A 142 -26.62 7.01 19.73
CA ASP A 142 -26.88 8.35 19.26
C ASP A 142 -28.39 8.65 19.19
N ASP A 143 -29.29 7.67 19.19
CA ASP A 143 -30.73 7.84 18.87
C ASP A 143 -31.45 8.87 19.75
N ASP A 144 -31.04 9.02 21.01
CA ASP A 144 -31.65 9.94 22.00
C ASP A 144 -31.00 11.34 22.02
N VAL A 145 -30.14 11.65 21.05
CA VAL A 145 -29.52 12.98 20.94
C VAL A 145 -30.50 13.95 20.25
N VAL A 146 -30.87 15.02 20.96
CA VAL A 146 -31.85 16.04 20.51
C VAL A 146 -31.41 16.88 19.31
N PHE A 147 -30.11 16.92 18.99
CA PHE A 147 -29.57 17.62 17.83
C PHE A 147 -28.90 16.64 16.86
N LYS A 148 -29.39 16.59 15.61
CA LYS A 148 -28.87 15.70 14.57
C LYS A 148 -28.29 16.50 13.42
N ASN A 149 -27.09 16.14 12.98
CA ASN A 149 -26.52 16.52 11.68
C ASN A 149 -26.51 18.04 11.38
N CYS A 150 -26.29 18.90 12.38
CA CYS A 150 -26.38 20.36 12.24
C CYS A 150 -25.46 20.97 11.16
N ALA A 151 -24.33 20.33 10.86
CA ALA A 151 -23.35 20.82 9.88
C ALA A 151 -23.34 19.99 8.57
N ARG A 152 -24.30 19.08 8.35
CA ARG A 152 -24.24 18.12 7.22
C ARG A 152 -24.23 18.79 5.84
N SER A 153 -24.85 19.96 5.73
CA SER A 153 -24.91 20.73 4.48
C SER A 153 -24.16 22.06 4.58
N GLU A 154 -23.32 22.26 5.59
CA GLU A 154 -22.51 23.46 5.66
C GLU A 154 -21.48 23.37 4.53
N PRO A 155 -21.52 24.28 3.53
CA PRO A 155 -20.51 24.27 2.48
C PRO A 155 -19.16 24.55 3.14
N GLU A 156 -18.12 23.81 2.75
CA GLU A 156 -16.78 24.10 3.24
C GLU A 156 -16.49 25.60 3.05
N LYS A 157 -16.00 26.23 4.13
CA LYS A 157 -15.77 27.68 4.16
C LYS A 157 -14.96 28.04 2.92
N LYS A 158 -15.59 28.82 2.03
CA LYS A 158 -15.03 29.16 0.72
C LYS A 158 -13.62 29.72 0.91
N LYS A 159 -12.72 29.28 0.03
CA LYS A 159 -11.30 29.67 -0.09
C LYS A 159 -11.05 31.11 0.37
N ASP A 160 -9.98 31.27 1.16
CA ASP A 160 -9.52 32.52 1.79
C ASP A 160 -9.81 33.75 0.94
N GLN A 161 -10.91 34.45 1.28
CA GLN A 161 -11.25 35.71 0.65
C GLN A 161 -10.37 36.78 1.25
N PHE A 162 -9.54 37.39 0.41
CA PHE A 162 -8.77 38.54 0.83
C PHE A 162 -9.71 39.75 0.96
N ILE A 163 -9.71 40.34 2.16
CA ILE A 163 -10.42 41.58 2.44
C ILE A 163 -9.36 42.65 2.73
N ASN A 164 -9.41 43.76 1.98
CA ASN A 164 -8.57 44.92 2.23
C ASN A 164 -9.10 45.75 3.41
N ASP A 165 -9.12 45.14 4.59
CA ASP A 165 -9.61 45.71 5.87
C ASP A 165 -8.87 45.02 7.02
N SER A 166 -8.26 45.81 7.91
CA SER A 166 -7.46 45.29 9.01
C SER A 166 -8.26 44.69 10.17
N LEU A 167 -9.56 44.98 10.28
CA LEU A 167 -10.42 44.50 11.36
C LEU A 167 -11.35 43.36 10.90
N ARG A 168 -11.74 43.35 9.63
CA ARG A 168 -12.67 42.35 9.08
C ARG A 168 -11.98 41.17 8.40
N SER A 169 -10.70 41.30 8.10
CA SER A 169 -9.90 40.21 7.52
C SER A 169 -9.96 38.95 8.37
N GLU A 170 -9.96 37.78 7.71
CA GLU A 170 -9.83 36.47 8.36
C GLU A 170 -8.62 36.41 9.29
N PHE A 171 -7.54 37.12 8.95
CA PHE A 171 -6.37 37.23 9.81
C PHE A 171 -6.71 37.86 11.17
N HIS A 172 -7.39 39.01 11.15
CA HIS A 172 -7.73 39.73 12.38
C HIS A 172 -8.74 38.95 13.21
N ARG A 173 -9.73 38.33 12.57
CA ARG A 173 -10.71 37.48 13.25
C ARG A 173 -10.03 36.31 13.98
N LYS A 174 -9.14 35.58 13.29
CA LYS A 174 -8.36 34.49 13.88
C LYS A 174 -7.39 34.98 14.96
N PHE A 175 -6.80 36.17 14.77
CA PHE A 175 -5.93 36.78 15.77
C PHE A 175 -6.69 37.09 17.06
N MET A 176 -7.86 37.72 16.96
CA MET A 176 -8.68 38.04 18.13
C MET A 176 -9.20 36.78 18.81
N GLU A 177 -9.69 35.78 18.05
CA GLU A 177 -10.11 34.48 18.60
C GLU A 177 -8.97 33.76 19.36
N LYS A 178 -7.72 33.92 18.90
CA LYS A 178 -6.56 33.27 19.52
C LYS A 178 -6.04 33.96 20.76
N TYR A 179 -6.00 35.30 20.77
CA TYR A 179 -5.31 36.08 21.80
C TYR A 179 -6.26 36.79 22.77
N VAL A 180 -7.55 36.84 22.47
CA VAL A 180 -8.59 37.40 23.34
C VAL A 180 -9.59 36.29 23.63
N LYS A 181 -9.81 36.00 24.91
CA LYS A 181 -10.65 34.89 25.39
C LYS A 181 -11.88 35.40 26.13
#